data_AF-A0A2I0JWT5-F1
#
_entry.id   AF-A0A2I0JWT5-F1
#
_cell.length_a   1.000
_cell.length_b   1.000
_cell.length_c   1.000
_cell.angle_alpha   90.00
_cell.angle_beta   90.00
_cell.angle_gamma   90.00
#
_symmetry.space_group_name_H-M   'P 1'
#
loop_
_entity.id
_entity.type
_entity.pdbx_description
1 polymer ?
#
loop_
_entity_poly.entity_id
_entity_poly.type
_entity_poly.pdbx_seq_one_letter_code
_entity_poly.pdbx_strand_id
1 'polypeptide(L)'
;MGLLQFPKIYSLIAVRLVLGGIILLTLRFFRIQVRNKLGRQVEAFFVILSALQFHLLFYCSRPLPNTLALGLVNIGYGFWMKGKFYLALNSLIFATLVVRCDILLLLAPLGVELLLTKSISLLQALKYCVGAALLCVGLTTLVDTIMWRRFLWPEFEVFWFNSVLNRSSEWGTHPIHWYFTSALPRMLLIAYPLSMLGVLLDRRLLFYVIPVYSFILLYSKLPHKELRFIIGSVPMFNLAAAVTASRIYNNRKKSFWKLLFLAMVGSFLVSLGCTVLTFLASYENYPSGYALKYLHKSGHLAKDTEEQWVHIDTFSAMNGISRFCEDDNLFRYSKEEGILLEDFSRRNFTYLISEHAAVGGYKCLFSVKGFSRISLQNRSPPVTLVKVPKVFVHGNLNYRDIFDRSWPGCF
;
A
#
# COMPACT_ATOMS: atom_id res chain seq x y z
N MET A 1 -6.38 -23.26 19.17
CA MET A 1 -6.09 -22.55 20.44
C MET A 1 -4.86 -21.67 20.25
N GLY A 2 -5.00 -20.35 20.41
CA GLY A 2 -3.86 -19.43 20.30
C GLY A 2 -2.95 -19.53 21.52
N LEU A 3 -1.64 -19.60 21.29
CA LEU A 3 -0.60 -19.86 22.30
C LEU A 3 -0.60 -18.92 23.52
N LEU A 4 -1.26 -17.76 23.43
CA LEU A 4 -1.21 -16.70 24.45
C LEU A 4 -2.58 -16.09 24.81
N GLN A 5 -3.71 -16.65 24.34
CA GLN A 5 -5.08 -16.14 24.58
C GLN A 5 -5.32 -14.63 24.31
N PHE A 6 -4.38 -13.90 23.72
CA PHE A 6 -4.59 -12.50 23.36
C PHE A 6 -5.58 -12.35 22.19
N PRO A 7 -6.39 -11.27 22.19
CA PRO A 7 -7.22 -10.92 21.04
C PRO A 7 -6.43 -10.92 19.71
N LYS A 8 -7.04 -11.47 18.65
CA LYS A 8 -6.44 -11.60 17.31
C LYS A 8 -5.83 -10.29 16.78
N ILE A 9 -6.39 -9.15 17.17
CA ILE A 9 -5.90 -7.81 16.79
C ILE A 9 -4.44 -7.56 17.20
N TYR A 10 -3.97 -8.12 18.32
CA TYR A 10 -2.58 -7.96 18.75
C TYR A 10 -1.61 -8.68 17.82
N SER A 11 -2.01 -9.84 17.27
CA SER A 11 -1.24 -10.53 16.24
C SER A 11 -1.09 -9.68 14.98
N LEU A 12 -2.16 -9.00 14.55
CA LEU A 12 -2.08 -8.06 13.43
C LEU A 12 -1.10 -6.92 13.72
N ILE A 13 -1.18 -6.29 14.91
CA ILE A 13 -0.26 -5.21 15.30
C ILE A 13 1.20 -5.70 15.29
N ALA A 14 1.47 -6.87 15.87
CA ALA A 14 2.80 -7.46 15.90
C ALA A 14 3.35 -7.71 14.48
N VAL A 15 2.57 -8.33 13.59
CA VAL A 15 2.96 -8.56 12.19
C VAL A 15 3.27 -7.24 11.49
N ARG A 16 2.45 -6.21 11.71
CA ARG A 16 2.66 -4.88 11.10
C ARG A 16 3.93 -4.18 11.62
N LEU A 17 4.24 -4.32 12.90
CA LEU A 17 5.48 -3.80 13.50
C LEU A 17 6.72 -4.52 12.95
N VAL A 18 6.68 -5.85 12.86
CA VAL A 18 7.77 -6.65 12.28
C VAL A 18 7.99 -6.27 10.81
N LEU A 19 6.92 -6.21 10.02
CA LEU A 19 7.00 -5.82 8.61
C LEU A 19 7.55 -4.40 8.46
N GLY A 20 7.02 -3.43 9.23
CA GLY A 20 7.53 -2.07 9.24
C GLY A 20 9.01 -1.99 9.60
N GLY A 21 9.44 -2.77 10.61
CA GLY A 21 10.85 -2.91 10.99
C GLY A 21 11.72 -3.44 9.84
N ILE A 22 11.29 -4.49 9.14
CA ILE A 22 11.99 -5.05 7.98
C ILE A 22 12.14 -3.98 6.87
N ILE A 23 11.05 -3.26 6.54
CA ILE A 23 11.11 -2.21 5.52
C ILE A 23 12.05 -1.08 5.93
N LEU A 24 12.05 -0.67 7.20
CA LEU A 24 12.99 0.33 7.71
C LEU A 24 14.44 -0.14 7.66
N LEU A 25 14.72 -1.42 7.95
CA LEU A 25 16.06 -2.00 7.86
C LEU A 25 16.57 -2.03 6.42
N THR A 26 15.73 -2.46 5.47
CA THR A 26 16.10 -2.47 4.05
C THR A 26 16.29 -1.06 3.49
N LEU A 27 15.42 -0.11 3.88
CA LEU A 27 15.58 1.29 3.52
C LEU A 27 16.83 1.92 4.14
N ARG A 28 17.17 1.56 5.38
CA ARG A 28 18.43 1.95 6.04
C ARG A 28 19.64 1.41 5.27
N PHE A 29 19.60 0.16 4.81
CA PHE A 29 20.68 -0.40 4.00
C PHE A 29 20.88 0.41 2.71
N PHE A 30 19.80 0.72 1.98
CA PHE A 30 19.86 1.58 0.80
C PHE A 30 20.39 2.99 1.13
N ARG A 31 19.86 3.63 2.18
CA ARG A 31 20.30 4.95 2.68
C ARG A 31 21.80 5.00 2.97
N ILE A 32 22.37 3.96 3.59
CA ILE A 32 23.81 3.90 3.87
C ILE A 32 24.61 3.92 2.56
N GLN A 33 24.13 3.27 1.50
CA GLN A 33 24.80 3.34 0.19
C GLN A 33 24.66 4.71 -0.45
N VAL A 34 23.52 5.40 -0.28
CA VAL A 34 23.34 6.80 -0.69
C VAL A 34 24.41 7.68 -0.04
N ARG A 35 24.56 7.56 1.27
CA ARG A 35 25.58 8.30 2.03
C ARG A 35 26.99 8.03 1.52
N ASN A 36 27.33 6.76 1.32
CA ASN A 36 28.68 6.38 0.90
C ASN A 36 29.02 6.86 -0.52
N LYS A 37 28.02 6.89 -1.43
CA LYS A 37 28.25 7.24 -2.83
C LYS A 37 28.08 8.73 -3.15
N LEU A 38 27.14 9.40 -2.47
CA LEU A 38 26.72 10.78 -2.78
C LEU A 38 26.89 11.75 -1.60
N GLY A 39 27.28 11.26 -0.42
CA GLY A 39 27.60 12.07 0.76
C GLY A 39 26.46 12.21 1.78
N ARG A 40 26.81 12.70 2.98
CA ARG A 40 25.90 12.85 4.14
C ARG A 40 24.77 13.86 3.91
N GLN A 41 25.01 14.87 3.09
CA GLN A 41 24.00 15.89 2.81
C GLN A 41 22.86 15.35 1.93
N VAL A 42 23.19 14.55 0.91
CA VAL A 42 22.19 13.85 0.08
C VAL A 42 21.44 12.83 0.92
N GLU A 43 22.12 12.11 1.82
CA GLU A 43 21.45 11.22 2.79
C GLU A 43 20.41 11.97 3.63
N ALA A 44 20.75 13.14 4.17
CA ALA A 44 19.83 13.92 5.01
C ALA A 44 18.57 14.32 4.23
N PHE A 45 18.71 14.85 3.01
CA PHE A 45 17.57 15.19 2.17
C PHE A 45 16.75 13.97 1.75
N PHE A 46 17.40 12.82 1.48
CA PHE A 46 16.70 11.57 1.19
C PHE A 46 15.78 11.14 2.33
N VAL A 47 16.25 11.25 3.58
CA VAL A 47 15.45 10.95 4.77
C VAL A 47 14.30 11.93 4.93
N ILE A 48 14.57 13.23 4.79
CA ILE A 48 13.54 14.28 4.91
C ILE A 48 12.42 14.03 3.88
N LEU A 49 12.78 13.85 2.60
CA LEU A 49 11.80 13.62 1.54
C LEU A 49 10.99 12.34 1.77
N SER A 50 11.64 11.26 2.21
CA SER A 50 10.94 10.00 2.52
C SER A 50 9.98 10.15 3.70
N ALA A 51 10.32 10.96 4.70
CA ALA A 51 9.46 11.25 5.86
C ALA A 51 8.30 12.21 5.53
N LEU A 52 8.45 13.04 4.49
CA LEU A 52 7.43 13.97 4.04
C LEU A 52 6.36 13.33 3.13
N GLN A 53 6.44 12.03 2.85
CA GLN A 53 5.56 11.33 1.91
C GLN A 53 4.59 10.39 2.62
N PHE A 54 3.30 10.74 2.61
CA PHE A 54 2.24 9.90 3.19
C PHE A 54 2.25 8.45 2.68
N HIS A 55 2.30 8.26 1.35
CA HIS A 55 2.09 6.94 0.76
C HIS A 55 3.15 5.91 1.17
N LEU A 56 4.44 6.29 1.20
CA LEU A 56 5.51 5.39 1.63
C LEU A 56 5.31 4.94 3.08
N LEU A 57 5.02 5.89 3.98
CA LEU A 57 4.78 5.63 5.40
C LEU A 57 3.48 4.84 5.64
N PHE A 58 2.47 5.07 4.82
CA PHE A 58 1.18 4.40 4.92
C PHE A 58 1.26 2.91 4.56
N TYR A 59 2.04 2.56 3.53
CA TYR A 59 2.17 1.19 3.03
C TYR A 59 3.23 0.36 3.76
N CYS A 60 4.27 0.97 4.34
CA CYS A 60 5.44 0.25 4.89
C CYS A 60 5.12 -0.79 5.97
N SER A 61 3.98 -0.67 6.65
CA SER A 61 3.54 -1.58 7.71
C SER A 61 2.33 -2.43 7.32
N ARG A 62 1.87 -2.39 6.05
CA ARG A 62 0.70 -3.15 5.60
C ARG A 62 1.11 -4.46 4.94
N PRO A 63 0.53 -5.61 5.31
CA PRO A 63 0.87 -6.92 4.77
C PRO A 63 0.33 -7.08 3.35
N LEU A 64 0.97 -6.39 2.41
CA LEU A 64 0.68 -6.44 0.98
C LEU A 64 1.89 -7.07 0.28
N PRO A 65 1.69 -7.87 -0.78
CA PRO A 65 2.79 -8.36 -1.61
C PRO A 65 3.71 -7.23 -2.10
N ASN A 66 3.13 -6.08 -2.44
CA ASN A 66 3.89 -4.90 -2.88
C ASN A 66 4.83 -4.36 -1.79
N THR A 67 4.44 -4.45 -0.52
CA THR A 67 5.27 -4.03 0.61
C THR A 67 6.42 -5.01 0.81
N LEU A 68 6.16 -6.32 0.71
CA LEU A 68 7.22 -7.34 0.75
C LEU A 68 8.21 -7.16 -0.41
N ALA A 69 7.69 -6.95 -1.63
CA ALA A 69 8.49 -6.67 -2.81
C ALA A 69 9.32 -5.38 -2.64
N LEU A 70 8.76 -4.32 -2.04
CA LEU A 70 9.48 -3.08 -1.73
C LEU A 70 10.73 -3.34 -0.86
N GLY A 71 10.65 -4.22 0.13
CA GLY A 71 11.80 -4.60 0.96
C GLY A 71 12.94 -5.20 0.12
N LEU A 72 12.61 -6.11 -0.79
CA LEU A 72 13.58 -6.74 -1.70
C LEU A 72 14.12 -5.77 -2.74
N VAL A 73 13.27 -4.86 -3.25
CA VAL A 73 13.67 -3.79 -4.16
C VAL A 73 14.66 -2.83 -3.47
N ASN A 74 14.42 -2.47 -2.21
CA ASN A 74 15.36 -1.65 -1.42
C ASN A 74 16.73 -2.35 -1.26
N ILE A 75 16.73 -3.66 -1.00
CA ILE A 75 17.97 -4.47 -0.96
C ILE A 75 18.66 -4.45 -2.32
N GLY A 76 17.90 -4.68 -3.41
CA GLY A 76 18.39 -4.63 -4.78
C GLY A 76 19.05 -3.30 -5.12
N TYR A 77 18.38 -2.19 -4.82
CA TYR A 77 18.93 -0.84 -5.00
C TYR A 77 20.17 -0.57 -4.14
N GLY A 78 20.19 -1.07 -2.90
CA GLY A 78 21.37 -0.99 -2.05
C GLY A 78 22.57 -1.71 -2.67
N PHE A 79 22.41 -2.96 -3.11
CA PHE A 79 23.50 -3.69 -3.79
C PHE A 79 23.91 -3.04 -5.11
N TRP A 80 22.95 -2.51 -5.86
CA TRP A 80 23.22 -1.81 -7.10
C TRP A 80 24.12 -0.59 -6.87
N MET A 81 23.80 0.24 -5.87
CA MET A 81 24.63 1.40 -5.55
C MET A 81 26.00 1.03 -4.97
N LYS A 82 26.07 -0.09 -4.23
CA LYS A 82 27.31 -0.68 -3.73
C LYS A 82 28.20 -1.27 -4.84
N GLY A 83 27.69 -1.40 -6.08
CA GLY A 83 28.40 -2.02 -7.20
C GLY A 83 28.38 -3.55 -7.19
N LYS A 84 27.55 -4.17 -6.33
CA LYS A 84 27.37 -5.63 -6.31
C LYS A 84 26.20 -6.04 -7.21
N PHE A 85 26.40 -5.91 -8.52
CA PHE A 85 25.33 -6.02 -9.52
C PHE A 85 24.59 -7.36 -9.53
N TYR A 86 25.30 -8.50 -9.44
CA TYR A 86 24.65 -9.81 -9.43
C TYR A 86 23.79 -10.04 -8.18
N LEU A 87 24.18 -9.50 -7.02
CA LEU A 87 23.33 -9.54 -5.81
C LEU A 87 22.09 -8.66 -5.96
N ALA A 88 22.21 -7.52 -6.66
CA ALA A 88 21.07 -6.67 -6.97
C ALA A 88 20.07 -7.40 -7.87
N LEU A 89 20.55 -8.01 -8.95
CA LEU A 89 19.72 -8.81 -9.86
C LEU A 89 19.07 -9.98 -9.14
N ASN A 90 19.82 -10.76 -8.35
CA ASN A 90 19.26 -11.90 -7.61
C ASN A 90 18.19 -11.48 -6.58
N SER A 91 18.34 -10.31 -5.96
CA SER A 91 17.31 -9.77 -5.06
C SER A 91 16.01 -9.45 -5.80
N LEU A 92 16.12 -8.87 -7.00
CA LEU A 92 14.97 -8.55 -7.85
C LEU A 92 14.37 -9.79 -8.53
N ILE A 93 15.17 -10.80 -8.85
CA ILE A 93 14.71 -12.11 -9.34
C ILE A 93 13.88 -12.80 -8.27
N PHE A 94 14.37 -12.85 -7.02
CA PHE A 94 13.60 -13.39 -5.91
C PHE A 94 12.29 -12.63 -5.70
N ALA A 95 12.32 -11.29 -5.74
CA ALA A 95 11.11 -10.47 -5.68
C ALA A 95 10.13 -10.79 -6.82
N THR A 96 10.64 -10.99 -8.04
CA THR A 96 9.84 -11.27 -9.24
C THR A 96 9.18 -12.64 -9.19
N LEU A 97 9.95 -13.69 -8.87
CA LEU A 97 9.49 -15.07 -9.04
C LEU A 97 8.70 -15.60 -7.84
N VAL A 98 8.97 -15.07 -6.64
CA VAL A 98 8.39 -15.57 -5.38
C VAL A 98 7.34 -14.63 -4.79
N VAL A 99 7.48 -13.30 -4.98
CA VAL A 99 6.64 -12.32 -4.27
C VAL A 99 5.68 -11.58 -5.20
N ARG A 100 6.17 -11.13 -6.36
CA ARG A 100 5.37 -10.31 -7.29
C ARG A 100 5.97 -10.28 -8.69
N CYS A 101 5.29 -10.91 -9.65
CA CYS A 101 5.76 -11.08 -11.04
C CYS A 101 6.00 -9.76 -11.78
N ASP A 102 5.32 -8.68 -11.40
CA ASP A 102 5.41 -7.38 -12.04
C ASP A 102 6.74 -6.64 -11.77
N ILE A 103 7.50 -7.04 -10.74
CA ILE A 103 8.86 -6.56 -10.51
C ILE A 103 9.79 -6.93 -11.68
N LEU A 104 9.40 -7.88 -12.53
CA LEU A 104 10.04 -8.14 -13.82
C LEU A 104 10.19 -6.86 -14.64
N LEU A 105 9.19 -5.98 -14.59
CA LEU A 105 9.19 -4.71 -15.32
C LEU A 105 10.25 -3.72 -14.81
N LEU A 106 10.79 -3.93 -13.61
CA LEU A 106 11.95 -3.20 -13.08
C LEU A 106 13.25 -3.98 -13.29
N LEU A 107 13.23 -5.29 -13.05
CA LEU A 107 14.38 -6.19 -13.22
C LEU A 107 14.92 -6.14 -14.66
N ALA A 108 14.04 -6.23 -15.67
CA ALA A 108 14.46 -6.30 -17.06
C ALA A 108 15.14 -5.00 -17.52
N PRO A 109 14.57 -3.79 -17.34
CA PRO A 109 15.28 -2.55 -17.68
C PRO A 109 16.58 -2.37 -16.91
N LEU A 110 16.63 -2.76 -15.62
CA LEU A 110 17.85 -2.66 -14.83
C LEU A 110 18.94 -3.62 -15.35
N GLY A 111 18.58 -4.86 -15.68
CA GLY A 111 19.49 -5.82 -16.29
C GLY A 111 20.02 -5.36 -17.64
N VAL A 112 19.16 -4.79 -18.49
CA VAL A 112 19.54 -4.21 -19.78
C VAL A 112 20.52 -3.04 -19.58
N GLU A 113 20.23 -2.11 -18.67
CA GLU A 113 21.12 -0.98 -18.34
C GLU A 113 22.51 -1.46 -17.88
N LEU A 114 22.56 -2.50 -17.06
CA LEU A 114 23.84 -3.08 -16.61
C LEU A 114 24.63 -3.74 -17.75
N LEU A 115 23.95 -4.38 -18.71
CA LEU A 115 24.59 -4.95 -19.90
C LEU A 115 25.09 -3.85 -20.84
N LEU A 116 24.27 -2.83 -21.11
CA LEU A 116 24.61 -1.71 -21.99
C LEU A 116 25.80 -0.90 -21.46
N THR A 117 25.85 -0.69 -20.13
CA THR A 117 26.99 -0.02 -19.48
C THR A 117 28.21 -0.94 -19.29
N LYS A 118 28.14 -2.19 -19.73
CA LYS A 118 29.18 -3.23 -19.55
C LYS A 118 29.57 -3.44 -18.07
N SER A 119 28.64 -3.14 -17.16
CA SER A 119 28.79 -3.35 -15.71
C SER A 119 28.73 -4.84 -15.34
N ILE A 120 28.07 -5.65 -16.18
CA ILE A 120 28.02 -7.11 -16.09
C ILE A 120 28.27 -7.73 -17.47
N SER A 121 28.73 -8.98 -17.50
CA SER A 121 28.84 -9.75 -18.75
C SER A 121 27.62 -10.65 -18.95
N LEU A 122 27.16 -10.81 -20.20
CA LEU A 122 25.99 -11.62 -20.51
C LEU A 122 26.14 -13.08 -20.02
N LEU A 123 27.30 -13.69 -20.25
CA LEU A 123 27.55 -15.09 -19.86
C LEU A 123 27.51 -15.27 -18.34
N GLN A 124 28.13 -14.36 -17.58
CA GLN A 124 28.08 -14.41 -16.12
C GLN A 124 26.66 -14.10 -15.61
N ALA A 125 25.96 -13.14 -16.23
CA ALA A 125 24.57 -12.85 -15.88
C ALA A 125 23.69 -14.09 -16.08
N LEU A 126 23.81 -14.79 -17.21
CA LEU A 126 23.12 -16.06 -17.41
C LEU A 126 23.48 -17.09 -16.32
N LYS A 127 24.77 -17.30 -16.04
CA LYS A 127 25.19 -18.26 -15.01
C LYS A 127 24.62 -17.96 -13.63
N TYR A 128 24.74 -16.70 -13.16
CA TYR A 128 24.32 -16.32 -11.81
C TYR A 128 22.81 -16.12 -11.67
N CYS A 129 22.15 -15.58 -12.69
CA CYS A 129 20.72 -15.27 -12.63
C CYS A 129 19.85 -16.47 -12.97
N VAL A 130 20.24 -17.34 -13.92
CA VAL A 130 19.45 -18.55 -14.24
C VAL A 130 19.46 -19.52 -13.07
N GLY A 131 20.61 -19.75 -12.45
CA GLY A 131 20.70 -20.61 -11.25
C GLY A 131 19.82 -20.09 -10.11
N ALA A 132 19.85 -18.77 -9.85
CA ALA A 132 18.98 -18.15 -8.84
C ALA A 132 17.49 -18.26 -9.22
N ALA A 133 17.14 -18.07 -10.49
CA ALA A 133 15.78 -18.17 -10.97
C ALA A 133 15.20 -19.58 -10.83
N LEU A 134 15.95 -20.61 -11.26
CA LEU A 134 15.55 -22.01 -11.13
C LEU A 134 15.35 -22.41 -9.67
N LEU A 135 16.25 -21.95 -8.78
CA LEU A 135 16.09 -22.18 -7.35
C LEU A 135 14.82 -21.50 -6.81
N CYS A 136 14.56 -20.24 -7.18
CA CYS A 136 13.37 -19.52 -6.75
C CYS A 136 12.08 -20.20 -7.23
N VAL A 137 12.01 -20.59 -8.50
CA VAL A 137 10.86 -21.32 -9.07
C VAL A 137 10.67 -22.65 -8.36
N GLY A 138 11.74 -23.44 -8.19
CA GLY A 138 11.67 -24.71 -7.47
C GLY A 138 11.15 -24.55 -6.03
N LEU A 139 11.62 -23.52 -5.31
CA LEU A 139 11.20 -23.26 -3.93
C LEU A 139 9.74 -22.80 -3.82
N THR A 140 9.31 -21.82 -4.63
CA THR A 140 7.90 -21.36 -4.60
C THR A 140 6.98 -22.49 -5.04
N THR A 141 7.29 -23.18 -6.14
CA THR A 141 6.47 -24.30 -6.59
C THR A 141 6.37 -25.41 -5.55
N LEU A 142 7.47 -25.76 -4.87
CA LEU A 142 7.44 -26.77 -3.81
C LEU A 142 6.53 -26.36 -2.66
N VAL A 143 6.74 -25.16 -2.10
CA VAL A 143 5.98 -24.66 -0.95
C VAL A 143 4.50 -24.49 -1.32
N ASP A 144 4.22 -23.83 -2.44
CA ASP A 144 2.87 -23.54 -2.86
C ASP A 144 2.11 -24.79 -3.30
N THR A 145 2.78 -25.78 -3.88
CA THR A 145 2.14 -27.07 -4.20
C THR A 145 1.61 -27.77 -2.95
N ILE A 146 2.38 -27.73 -1.85
CA ILE A 146 1.97 -28.29 -0.56
C ILE A 146 0.79 -27.49 0.02
N MET A 147 0.90 -26.16 0.02
CA MET A 147 -0.12 -25.28 0.63
C MET A 147 -1.45 -25.29 -0.14
N TRP A 148 -1.41 -25.32 -1.46
CA TRP A 148 -2.58 -25.31 -2.34
C TRP A 148 -3.09 -26.71 -2.70
N ARG A 149 -2.37 -27.77 -2.31
CA ARG A 149 -2.69 -29.18 -2.63
C ARG A 149 -2.83 -29.45 -4.14
N ARG A 150 -2.16 -28.66 -4.98
CA ARG A 150 -2.09 -28.82 -6.44
C ARG A 150 -0.78 -28.23 -6.94
N PHE A 151 -0.20 -28.79 -8.01
CA PHE A 151 1.00 -28.23 -8.62
C PHE A 151 0.74 -26.78 -9.06
N LEU A 152 1.46 -25.83 -8.47
CA LEU A 152 1.19 -24.41 -8.65
C LEU A 152 2.47 -23.58 -8.54
N TRP A 153 2.67 -22.69 -9.50
CA TRP A 153 3.52 -21.52 -9.35
C TRP A 153 2.63 -20.27 -9.32
N PRO A 154 2.37 -19.67 -8.14
CA PRO A 154 1.36 -18.62 -8.01
C PRO A 154 1.62 -17.41 -8.89
N GLU A 155 2.85 -16.91 -8.90
CA GLU A 155 3.21 -15.71 -9.66
C GLU A 155 3.11 -15.93 -11.17
N PHE A 156 3.32 -17.15 -11.66
CA PHE A 156 3.07 -17.47 -13.06
C PHE A 156 1.58 -17.49 -13.40
N GLU A 157 0.72 -18.07 -12.55
CA GLU A 157 -0.73 -18.01 -12.76
C GLU A 157 -1.26 -16.56 -12.72
N VAL A 158 -0.75 -15.73 -11.80
CA VAL A 158 -1.09 -14.31 -11.71
C VAL A 158 -0.68 -13.57 -12.99
N PHE A 159 0.53 -13.81 -13.49
CA PHE A 159 1.01 -13.24 -14.75
C PHE A 159 0.14 -13.70 -15.93
N TRP A 160 -0.15 -15.00 -16.02
CA TRP A 160 -0.97 -15.58 -17.09
C TRP A 160 -2.38 -14.97 -17.09
N PHE A 161 -3.04 -14.98 -15.93
CA PHE A 161 -4.41 -14.46 -15.79
C PHE A 161 -4.50 -12.97 -16.11
N ASN A 162 -3.60 -12.15 -15.57
CA ASN A 162 -3.73 -10.70 -15.69
C ASN A 162 -3.13 -10.13 -16.98
N SER A 163 -1.98 -10.63 -17.41
CA SER A 163 -1.23 -10.09 -18.54
C SER A 163 -1.50 -10.83 -19.85
N VAL A 164 -1.66 -12.16 -19.82
CA VAL A 164 -1.90 -12.95 -21.04
C VAL A 164 -3.40 -12.99 -21.38
N LEU A 165 -4.26 -13.30 -20.40
CA LEU A 165 -5.72 -13.30 -20.60
C LEU A 165 -6.36 -11.90 -20.53
N ASN A 166 -5.56 -10.87 -20.24
CA ASN A 166 -5.98 -9.46 -20.15
C ASN A 166 -7.17 -9.21 -19.18
N ARG A 167 -7.34 -10.05 -18.16
CA ARG A 167 -8.41 -9.93 -17.14
C ARG A 167 -8.19 -8.77 -16.17
N SER A 168 -7.02 -8.11 -16.22
CA SER A 168 -6.74 -6.95 -15.39
C SER A 168 -7.75 -5.81 -15.60
N SER A 169 -8.36 -5.68 -16.78
CA SER A 169 -9.36 -4.65 -17.09
C SER A 169 -10.65 -4.75 -16.27
N GLU A 170 -10.99 -5.93 -15.75
CA GLU A 170 -12.19 -6.17 -14.93
C GLU A 170 -12.16 -5.40 -13.60
N TRP A 171 -10.96 -5.04 -13.13
CA TRP A 171 -10.75 -4.26 -11.91
C TRP A 171 -10.76 -2.74 -12.16
N GLY A 172 -11.24 -2.32 -13.33
CA GLY A 172 -11.30 -0.92 -13.76
C GLY A 172 -10.04 -0.47 -14.51
N THR A 173 -10.21 0.51 -15.39
CA THR A 173 -9.16 0.97 -16.30
C THR A 173 -8.79 2.44 -16.09
N HIS A 174 -7.52 2.76 -16.25
CA HIS A 174 -7.01 4.13 -16.23
C HIS A 174 -6.18 4.46 -17.47
N PRO A 175 -6.17 5.73 -17.92
CA PRO A 175 -5.34 6.17 -19.05
C PRO A 175 -3.85 5.85 -18.86
N ILE A 176 -3.11 5.73 -19.96
CA ILE A 176 -1.67 5.38 -19.93
C ILE A 176 -0.86 6.42 -19.12
N HIS A 177 -1.19 7.70 -19.23
CA HIS A 177 -0.48 8.77 -18.52
C HIS A 177 -0.78 8.86 -17.02
N TRP A 178 -1.73 8.05 -16.49
CA TRP A 178 -2.24 8.18 -15.11
C TRP A 178 -1.15 8.12 -14.03
N TYR A 179 -0.13 7.28 -14.22
CA TYR A 179 0.97 7.23 -13.26
C TYR A 179 1.74 8.55 -13.17
N PHE A 180 1.99 9.20 -14.30
CA PHE A 180 2.73 10.47 -14.37
C PHE A 180 1.87 11.68 -13.98
N THR A 181 0.59 11.69 -14.32
CA THR A 181 -0.30 12.83 -14.07
C THR A 181 -0.99 12.77 -12.71
N SER A 182 -1.15 11.58 -12.11
CA SER A 182 -1.94 11.39 -10.90
C SER A 182 -1.20 10.64 -9.79
N ALA A 183 -0.58 9.49 -10.07
CA ALA A 183 0.04 8.69 -9.02
C ALA A 183 1.33 9.34 -8.47
N LEU A 184 2.31 9.60 -9.34
CA LEU A 184 3.62 10.14 -8.93
C LEU A 184 3.50 11.51 -8.23
N PRO A 185 2.69 12.49 -8.71
CA PRO A 185 2.51 13.74 -7.99
C PRO A 185 1.98 13.54 -6.55
N ARG A 186 1.02 12.63 -6.37
CA ARG A 186 0.44 12.32 -5.05
C ARG A 186 1.39 11.52 -4.14
N MET A 187 2.21 10.64 -4.72
CA MET A 187 3.18 9.83 -3.98
C MET A 187 4.37 10.66 -3.49
N LEU A 188 4.93 11.44 -4.40
CA LEU A 188 6.24 12.05 -4.23
C LEU A 188 6.16 13.50 -3.72
N LEU A 189 5.02 14.17 -3.90
CA LEU A 189 4.82 15.58 -3.54
C LEU A 189 5.97 16.44 -4.10
N ILE A 190 6.65 17.25 -3.28
CA ILE A 190 7.83 18.04 -3.69
C ILE A 190 8.98 17.20 -4.26
N ALA A 191 9.10 15.92 -3.90
CA ALA A 191 10.12 15.06 -4.49
C ALA A 191 9.87 14.85 -5.99
N TYR A 192 8.65 14.98 -6.49
CA TYR A 192 8.35 14.80 -7.91
C TYR A 192 9.07 15.83 -8.78
N PRO A 193 8.81 17.15 -8.67
CA PRO A 193 9.52 18.15 -9.47
C PRO A 193 11.03 18.18 -9.17
N LEU A 194 11.46 17.96 -7.92
CA LEU A 194 12.89 17.90 -7.58
C LEU A 194 13.60 16.73 -8.25
N SER A 195 12.94 15.57 -8.37
CA SER A 195 13.51 14.40 -9.04
C SER A 195 13.67 14.61 -10.55
N MET A 196 12.71 15.27 -11.20
CA MET A 196 12.82 15.65 -12.61
C MET A 196 14.02 16.58 -12.84
N LEU A 197 14.17 17.60 -11.99
CA LEU A 197 15.31 18.51 -12.05
C LEU A 197 16.65 17.80 -11.80
N GLY A 198 16.66 16.79 -10.93
CA GLY A 198 17.88 16.05 -10.61
C GLY A 198 18.46 15.34 -11.81
N VAL A 199 17.60 14.72 -12.60
CA VAL A 199 17.98 14.04 -13.86
C VAL A 199 18.61 15.02 -14.86
N LEU A 200 18.13 16.27 -14.91
CA LEU A 200 18.67 17.31 -15.78
C LEU A 200 20.00 17.88 -15.26
N LEU A 201 20.17 17.97 -13.94
CA LEU A 201 21.33 18.60 -13.29
C LEU A 201 22.53 17.66 -13.14
N ASP A 202 22.30 16.35 -12.91
CA ASP A 202 23.36 15.37 -12.73
C ASP A 202 23.13 14.12 -13.60
N ARG A 203 23.88 14.03 -14.70
CA ARG A 203 23.83 12.90 -15.63
C ARG A 203 24.19 11.56 -14.97
N ARG A 204 24.90 11.56 -13.84
CA ARG A 204 25.22 10.32 -13.11
C ARG A 204 23.97 9.63 -12.56
N LEU A 205 22.88 10.39 -12.38
CA LEU A 205 21.61 9.85 -11.91
C LEU A 205 20.86 9.08 -13.00
N LEU A 206 21.14 9.33 -14.28
CA LEU A 206 20.49 8.65 -15.39
C LEU A 206 20.64 7.13 -15.29
N PHE A 207 21.84 6.65 -14.93
CA PHE A 207 22.10 5.23 -14.69
C PHE A 207 21.11 4.61 -13.70
N TYR A 208 20.72 5.34 -12.64
CA TYR A 208 19.80 4.82 -11.62
C TYR A 208 18.32 5.02 -11.97
N VAL A 209 18.02 6.12 -12.63
CA VAL A 209 16.65 6.60 -12.80
C VAL A 209 16.03 6.08 -14.10
N ILE A 210 16.82 5.82 -15.15
CA ILE A 210 16.32 5.28 -16.43
C ILE A 210 15.57 3.95 -16.21
N PRO A 211 16.13 2.92 -15.54
CA PRO A 211 15.42 1.66 -15.30
C PRO A 211 14.09 1.84 -14.56
N VAL A 212 14.03 2.80 -13.63
CA VAL A 212 12.83 3.09 -12.83
C VAL A 212 11.77 3.84 -13.64
N TYR A 213 12.15 4.74 -14.55
CA TYR A 213 11.21 5.30 -15.52
C TYR A 213 10.70 4.26 -16.50
N SER A 214 11.59 3.42 -17.04
CA SER A 214 11.21 2.33 -17.93
C SER A 214 10.20 1.39 -17.27
N PHE A 215 10.42 1.04 -16.00
CA PHE A 215 9.46 0.30 -15.19
C PHE A 215 8.07 0.92 -15.20
N ILE A 216 7.97 2.22 -14.91
CA ILE A 216 6.67 2.91 -14.88
C ILE A 216 6.06 3.03 -16.27
N LEU A 217 6.86 3.31 -17.30
CA LEU A 217 6.38 3.39 -18.69
C LEU A 217 5.83 2.05 -19.18
N LEU A 218 6.49 0.94 -18.84
CA LEU A 218 6.01 -0.39 -19.16
C LEU A 218 4.74 -0.73 -18.38
N TYR A 219 4.72 -0.43 -17.07
CA TYR A 219 3.53 -0.66 -16.23
C TYR A 219 2.33 0.17 -16.69
N SER A 220 2.55 1.41 -17.15
CA SER A 220 1.52 2.31 -17.67
C SER A 220 0.70 1.74 -18.83
N LYS A 221 1.23 0.74 -19.55
CA LYS A 221 0.50 0.05 -20.63
C LYS A 221 -0.60 -0.89 -20.12
N LEU A 222 -0.52 -1.33 -18.86
CA LEU A 222 -1.54 -2.21 -18.29
C LEU A 222 -2.84 -1.45 -18.01
N PRO A 223 -4.03 -2.00 -18.32
CA PRO A 223 -5.31 -1.31 -18.15
C PRO A 223 -5.56 -0.85 -16.71
N HIS A 224 -5.44 -1.78 -15.76
CA HIS A 224 -5.65 -1.52 -14.34
C HIS A 224 -4.40 -0.97 -13.67
N LYS A 225 -4.58 0.08 -12.87
CA LYS A 225 -3.48 0.83 -12.27
C LYS A 225 -3.82 1.18 -10.83
N GLU A 226 -2.87 0.90 -9.95
CA GLU A 226 -2.91 1.35 -8.58
C GLU A 226 -1.57 1.96 -8.20
N LEU A 227 -1.63 2.93 -7.29
CA LEU A 227 -0.46 3.66 -6.79
C LEU A 227 0.55 2.71 -6.12
N ARG A 228 0.05 1.69 -5.38
CA ARG A 228 0.91 0.73 -4.69
C ARG A 228 1.69 -0.18 -5.62
N PHE A 229 1.34 -0.31 -6.90
CA PHE A 229 2.07 -1.17 -7.83
C PHE A 229 3.46 -0.59 -8.17
N ILE A 230 3.57 0.73 -8.23
CA ILE A 230 4.83 1.40 -8.54
C ILE A 230 5.60 1.86 -7.29
N ILE A 231 5.24 1.38 -6.10
CA ILE A 231 5.86 1.85 -4.83
C ILE A 231 7.37 1.60 -4.78
N GLY A 232 7.85 0.56 -5.47
CA GLY A 232 9.28 0.28 -5.65
C GLY A 232 10.06 1.39 -6.39
N SER A 233 9.39 2.33 -7.04
CA SER A 233 10.05 3.46 -7.71
C SER A 233 10.39 4.62 -6.76
N VAL A 234 9.64 4.75 -5.65
CA VAL A 234 9.73 5.89 -4.72
C VAL A 234 11.14 6.11 -4.17
N PRO A 235 11.88 5.09 -3.69
CA PRO A 235 13.21 5.31 -3.15
C PRO A 235 14.18 5.93 -4.17
N MET A 236 14.08 5.56 -5.45
CA MET A 236 14.99 6.08 -6.46
C MET A 236 14.64 7.51 -6.89
N PHE A 237 13.34 7.86 -6.92
CA PHE A 237 12.95 9.26 -7.10
C PHE A 237 13.35 10.14 -5.92
N ASN A 238 13.26 9.63 -4.69
CA ASN A 238 13.74 10.35 -3.52
C ASN A 238 15.26 10.56 -3.55
N LEU A 239 16.02 9.61 -4.08
CA LEU A 239 17.45 9.77 -4.33
C LEU A 239 17.72 10.94 -5.30
N ALA A 240 17.05 10.94 -6.45
CA ALA A 240 17.21 12.00 -7.46
C ALA A 240 16.81 13.38 -6.90
N ALA A 241 15.69 13.45 -6.19
CA ALA A 241 15.24 14.68 -5.54
C ALA A 241 16.21 15.16 -4.44
N ALA A 242 16.81 14.25 -3.68
CA ALA A 242 17.78 14.58 -2.64
C ALA A 242 19.06 15.19 -3.20
N VAL A 243 19.53 14.72 -4.36
CA VAL A 243 20.68 15.31 -5.07
C VAL A 243 20.37 16.75 -5.50
N THR A 244 19.18 16.98 -6.06
CA THR A 244 18.71 18.35 -6.40
C THR A 244 18.66 19.25 -5.18
N ALA A 245 18.04 18.78 -4.09
CA ALA A 245 17.93 19.54 -2.85
C ALA A 245 19.32 19.88 -2.26
N SER A 246 20.26 18.93 -2.31
CA SER A 246 21.65 19.16 -1.90
C SER A 246 22.33 20.22 -2.76
N ARG A 247 22.12 20.20 -4.08
CA ARG A 247 22.68 21.22 -5.00
C ARG A 247 22.12 22.61 -4.74
N ILE A 248 20.81 22.72 -4.51
CA ILE A 248 20.13 23.97 -4.16
C ILE A 248 20.71 24.53 -2.85
N TYR A 249 20.79 23.69 -1.82
CA TYR A 249 21.35 24.10 -0.53
C TYR A 249 22.80 24.58 -0.63
N ASN A 250 23.64 23.90 -1.41
CA ASN A 250 25.05 24.28 -1.55
C ASN A 250 25.24 25.62 -2.25
N ASN A 251 24.33 25.99 -3.16
CA ASN A 251 24.40 27.25 -3.90
C ASN A 251 23.57 28.38 -3.30
N ARG A 252 22.91 28.17 -2.15
CA ARG A 252 21.93 29.09 -1.53
C ARG A 252 22.37 30.55 -1.30
N LYS A 253 23.69 30.81 -1.32
CA LYS A 253 24.24 32.17 -1.17
C LYS A 253 24.14 33.02 -2.45
N LYS A 254 23.96 32.40 -3.63
CA LYS A 254 23.81 33.10 -4.91
C LYS A 254 22.37 33.60 -5.06
N SER A 255 22.15 34.79 -5.64
CA SER A 255 20.84 35.46 -5.69
C SER A 255 19.70 34.56 -6.19
N PHE A 256 19.81 34.00 -7.40
CA PHE A 256 18.79 33.10 -7.97
C PHE A 256 18.60 31.82 -7.12
N TRP A 257 19.68 31.24 -6.60
CA TRP A 257 19.63 30.03 -5.79
C TRP A 257 19.05 30.27 -4.38
N LYS A 258 19.14 31.49 -3.86
CA LYS A 258 18.48 31.89 -2.61
C LYS A 258 16.97 31.79 -2.75
N LEU A 259 16.42 32.25 -3.88
CA LEU A 259 14.99 32.11 -4.19
C LEU A 259 14.59 30.63 -4.31
N LEU A 260 15.34 29.82 -5.06
CA LEU A 260 15.09 28.38 -5.16
C LEU A 260 15.15 27.66 -3.81
N PHE A 261 16.08 28.06 -2.94
CA PHE A 261 16.19 27.52 -1.59
C PHE A 261 14.97 27.87 -0.73
N LEU A 262 14.52 29.13 -0.76
CA LEU A 262 13.29 29.55 -0.06
C LEU A 262 12.06 28.81 -0.60
N ALA A 263 11.94 28.68 -1.93
CA ALA A 263 10.86 27.93 -2.57
C ALA A 263 10.88 26.44 -2.18
N MET A 264 12.06 25.81 -2.12
CA MET A 264 12.24 24.43 -1.68
C MET A 264 11.80 24.25 -0.21
N VAL A 265 12.21 25.14 0.68
CA VAL A 265 11.82 25.11 2.11
C VAL A 265 10.30 25.28 2.25
N GLY A 266 9.70 26.27 1.57
CA GLY A 266 8.25 26.46 1.55
C GLY A 266 7.52 25.20 1.03
N SER A 267 8.04 24.57 -0.02
CA SER A 267 7.46 23.36 -0.59
C SER A 267 7.58 22.13 0.32
N PHE A 268 8.61 22.06 1.18
CA PHE A 268 8.72 21.03 2.21
C PHE A 268 7.63 21.20 3.27
N LEU A 269 7.34 22.44 3.69
CA LEU A 269 6.25 22.73 4.62
C LEU A 269 4.88 22.40 4.00
N VAL A 270 4.67 22.74 2.73
CA VAL A 270 3.45 22.35 2.01
C VAL A 270 3.32 20.83 1.93
N SER A 271 4.39 20.12 1.61
CA SER A 271 4.38 18.64 1.55
C SER A 271 4.08 18.01 2.91
N LEU A 272 4.61 18.58 4.00
CA LEU A 272 4.27 18.18 5.36
C LEU A 272 2.78 18.38 5.63
N GLY A 273 2.23 19.55 5.28
CA GLY A 273 0.80 19.84 5.39
C GLY A 273 -0.07 18.85 4.61
N CYS A 274 0.28 18.57 3.35
CA CYS A 274 -0.42 17.57 2.53
C CYS A 274 -0.36 16.17 3.15
N THR A 275 0.79 15.77 3.69
CA THR A 275 0.96 14.47 4.34
C THR A 275 0.13 14.36 5.62
N VAL A 276 0.09 15.42 6.45
CA VAL A 276 -0.77 15.47 7.65
C VAL A 276 -2.25 15.42 7.26
N LEU A 277 -2.70 16.20 6.28
CA LEU A 277 -4.10 16.19 5.83
C LEU A 277 -4.51 14.81 5.27
N THR A 278 -3.65 14.18 4.48
CA THR A 278 -3.92 12.85 3.92
C THR A 278 -3.92 11.79 5.01
N PHE A 279 -3.05 11.91 6.03
CA PHE A 279 -3.06 11.05 7.21
C PHE A 279 -4.38 11.17 7.99
N LEU A 280 -4.84 12.39 8.28
CA LEU A 280 -6.10 12.62 8.99
C LEU A 280 -7.30 12.08 8.18
N ALA A 281 -7.33 12.30 6.87
CA ALA A 281 -8.36 11.72 6.01
C ALA A 281 -8.32 10.18 6.02
N SER A 282 -7.12 9.59 5.96
CA SER A 282 -6.95 8.14 5.97
C SER A 282 -7.30 7.49 7.30
N TYR A 283 -7.11 8.18 8.43
CA TYR A 283 -7.51 7.69 9.74
C TYR A 283 -9.03 7.45 9.83
N GLU A 284 -9.80 8.31 9.15
CA GLU A 284 -11.26 8.32 9.13
C GLU A 284 -11.87 7.45 8.01
N ASN A 285 -11.05 6.70 7.26
CA ASN A 285 -11.46 5.85 6.14
C ASN A 285 -11.75 4.38 6.55
N TYR A 286 -11.85 4.07 7.84
CA TYR A 286 -12.14 2.72 8.34
C TYR A 286 -13.41 2.60 9.20
N PRO A 287 -14.56 3.17 8.77
CA PRO A 287 -15.78 3.21 9.58
C PRO A 287 -16.33 1.81 9.93
N SER A 288 -16.16 0.80 9.08
CA SER A 288 -16.71 -0.54 9.33
C SER A 288 -16.03 -1.26 10.48
N GLY A 289 -14.73 -1.02 10.69
CA GLY A 289 -14.02 -1.53 11.86
C GLY A 289 -14.56 -0.94 13.18
N TYR A 290 -14.92 0.34 13.19
CA TYR A 290 -15.58 0.97 14.33
C TYR A 290 -17.00 0.46 14.53
N ALA A 291 -17.74 0.23 13.43
CA ALA A 291 -19.09 -0.33 13.46
C ALA A 291 -19.10 -1.72 14.12
N LEU A 292 -18.20 -2.61 13.68
CA LEU A 292 -18.05 -3.94 14.25
C LEU A 292 -17.63 -3.90 15.73
N LYS A 293 -16.66 -3.02 16.07
CA LYS A 293 -16.23 -2.83 17.46
C LYS A 293 -17.36 -2.36 18.37
N TYR A 294 -18.21 -1.45 17.89
CA TYR A 294 -19.37 -0.98 18.64
C TYR A 294 -20.42 -2.09 18.77
N LEU A 295 -20.65 -2.85 17.70
CA LEU A 295 -21.55 -4.01 17.71
C LEU A 295 -21.11 -5.05 18.75
N HIS A 296 -19.82 -5.40 18.84
CA HIS A 296 -19.35 -6.36 19.86
C HIS A 296 -19.57 -5.84 21.28
N LYS A 297 -19.23 -4.57 21.53
CA LYS A 297 -19.42 -3.95 22.85
C LYS A 297 -20.88 -3.94 23.30
N SER A 298 -21.79 -3.61 22.38
CA SER A 298 -23.22 -3.53 22.65
C SER A 298 -23.90 -4.90 22.56
N GLY A 299 -23.26 -5.86 21.91
CA GLY A 299 -23.79 -7.17 21.54
C GLY A 299 -23.72 -8.22 22.65
N HIS A 300 -22.79 -8.09 23.61
CA HIS A 300 -22.66 -8.98 24.76
C HIS A 300 -23.95 -8.99 25.61
N LEU A 301 -24.86 -9.92 25.31
CA LEU A 301 -25.98 -10.26 26.18
C LEU A 301 -25.45 -10.94 27.44
N ALA A 302 -26.03 -10.58 28.58
CA ALA A 302 -25.79 -11.23 29.87
C ALA A 302 -26.54 -12.57 30.02
N LYS A 303 -27.22 -13.08 28.97
CA LYS A 303 -28.07 -14.29 29.09
C LYS A 303 -28.19 -15.27 27.90
N ASP A 304 -27.62 -15.06 26.72
CA ASP A 304 -27.94 -15.94 25.58
C ASP A 304 -26.90 -17.01 25.25
N THR A 305 -27.41 -18.23 25.11
CA THR A 305 -26.73 -19.46 24.70
C THR A 305 -26.71 -19.63 23.17
N GLU A 306 -27.26 -18.68 22.41
CA GLU A 306 -27.40 -18.75 20.95
C GLU A 306 -26.34 -17.95 20.19
N GLU A 307 -25.83 -18.54 19.11
CA GLU A 307 -24.81 -17.93 18.24
C GLU A 307 -25.41 -16.77 17.42
N GLN A 308 -24.76 -15.60 17.47
CA GLN A 308 -25.21 -14.41 16.73
C GLN A 308 -24.55 -14.32 15.35
N TRP A 309 -25.35 -14.31 14.28
CA TRP A 309 -24.83 -14.25 12.91
C TRP A 309 -24.73 -12.79 12.42
N VAL A 310 -23.53 -12.39 11.99
CA VAL A 310 -23.23 -11.06 11.47
C VAL A 310 -22.84 -11.18 10.00
N HIS A 311 -23.64 -10.58 9.12
CA HIS A 311 -23.26 -10.43 7.72
C HIS A 311 -22.39 -9.19 7.52
N ILE A 312 -21.33 -9.33 6.73
CA ILE A 312 -20.40 -8.27 6.35
C ILE A 312 -20.43 -8.15 4.83
N ASP A 313 -20.94 -7.04 4.32
CA ASP A 313 -20.96 -6.78 2.88
C ASP A 313 -19.56 -6.47 2.32
N THR A 314 -19.48 -6.41 0.99
CA THR A 314 -18.22 -6.15 0.27
C THR A 314 -17.62 -4.80 0.67
N PHE A 315 -18.43 -3.75 0.77
CA PHE A 315 -18.01 -2.43 1.20
C PHE A 315 -17.42 -2.44 2.61
N SER A 316 -18.07 -3.13 3.55
CA SER A 316 -17.63 -3.17 4.95
C SER A 316 -16.38 -4.00 5.15
N ALA A 317 -16.22 -5.07 4.37
CA ALA A 317 -14.98 -5.85 4.32
C ALA A 317 -13.80 -5.02 3.76
N MET A 318 -14.05 -4.07 2.86
CA MET A 318 -13.02 -3.19 2.31
C MET A 318 -12.67 -2.00 3.23
N ASN A 319 -13.59 -1.61 4.12
CA ASN A 319 -13.49 -0.39 4.94
C ASN A 319 -13.26 -0.65 6.44
N GLY A 320 -12.47 -1.68 6.76
CA GLY A 320 -11.85 -1.84 8.08
C GLY A 320 -12.20 -3.10 8.85
N ILE A 321 -13.05 -3.97 8.30
CA ILE A 321 -13.31 -5.29 8.89
C ILE A 321 -12.33 -6.31 8.30
N SER A 322 -11.71 -7.11 9.18
CA SER A 322 -10.84 -8.23 8.82
C SER A 322 -11.06 -9.39 9.78
N ARG A 323 -10.55 -10.58 9.46
CA ARG A 323 -10.59 -11.74 10.36
C ARG A 323 -9.90 -11.52 11.71
N PHE A 324 -9.02 -10.53 11.83
CA PHE A 324 -8.39 -10.15 13.10
C PHE A 324 -9.32 -9.34 14.01
N CYS A 325 -10.47 -8.87 13.49
CA CYS A 325 -11.49 -8.13 14.23
C CYS A 325 -12.59 -9.05 14.79
N GLU A 326 -12.66 -10.30 14.32
CA GLU A 326 -13.70 -11.29 14.67
C GLU A 326 -13.52 -11.80 16.11
N ASP A 327 -14.65 -11.94 16.82
CA ASP A 327 -14.76 -12.56 18.14
C ASP A 327 -15.54 -13.89 18.02
N ASP A 328 -14.81 -15.00 18.01
CA ASP A 328 -15.35 -16.33 17.74
C ASP A 328 -16.16 -16.90 18.93
N ASN A 329 -16.25 -16.20 20.06
CA ASN A 329 -16.95 -16.73 21.23
C ASN A 329 -18.48 -16.63 21.11
N LEU A 330 -18.98 -15.51 20.57
CA LEU A 330 -20.41 -15.18 20.52
C LEU A 330 -20.93 -14.95 19.09
N PHE A 331 -20.06 -14.52 18.19
CA PHE A 331 -20.43 -14.13 16.85
C PHE A 331 -19.98 -15.15 15.81
N ARG A 332 -20.77 -15.27 14.75
CA ARG A 332 -20.44 -15.98 13.52
C ARG A 332 -20.53 -15.00 12.37
N TYR A 333 -19.50 -14.95 11.53
CA TYR A 333 -19.39 -13.95 10.48
C TYR A 333 -19.62 -14.59 9.11
N SER A 334 -20.46 -13.96 8.29
CA SER A 334 -20.66 -14.35 6.89
C SER A 334 -20.30 -13.19 5.97
N LYS A 335 -19.47 -13.49 4.96
CA LYS A 335 -19.14 -12.58 3.85
C LYS A 335 -19.71 -13.11 2.54
N GLU A 336 -20.87 -13.75 2.57
CA GLU A 336 -21.53 -14.29 1.38
C GLU A 336 -21.79 -13.17 0.36
N GLU A 337 -21.11 -13.21 -0.78
CA GLU A 337 -21.21 -12.18 -1.81
C GLU A 337 -22.37 -12.47 -2.78
N GLY A 338 -22.90 -11.44 -3.44
CA GLY A 338 -23.94 -11.60 -4.48
C GLY A 338 -25.37 -11.75 -3.96
N ILE A 339 -25.63 -11.46 -2.68
CA ILE A 339 -26.99 -11.42 -2.14
C ILE A 339 -27.68 -10.13 -2.59
N LEU A 340 -28.86 -10.24 -3.20
CA LEU A 340 -29.70 -9.10 -3.54
C LEU A 340 -30.35 -8.49 -2.28
N LEU A 341 -30.57 -7.18 -2.29
CA LEU A 341 -31.13 -6.44 -1.14
C LEU A 341 -32.46 -7.02 -0.62
N GLU A 342 -33.28 -7.56 -1.51
CA GLU A 342 -34.60 -8.14 -1.21
C GLU A 342 -34.50 -9.51 -0.53
N ASP A 343 -33.45 -10.27 -0.86
CA ASP A 343 -33.25 -11.64 -0.37
C ASP A 343 -32.62 -11.69 1.03
N PHE A 344 -32.11 -10.57 1.57
CA PHE A 344 -31.58 -10.54 2.94
C PHE A 344 -32.63 -10.94 3.97
N SER A 345 -33.90 -10.58 3.75
CA SER A 345 -35.01 -10.95 4.63
C SER A 345 -35.20 -12.47 4.76
N ARG A 346 -34.78 -13.23 3.74
CA ARG A 346 -34.84 -14.70 3.71
C ARG A 346 -33.62 -15.36 4.36
N ARG A 347 -32.60 -14.58 4.71
CA ARG A 347 -31.38 -15.07 5.36
C ARG A 347 -31.49 -14.92 6.87
N ASN A 348 -30.94 -15.90 7.59
CA ASN A 348 -30.98 -15.94 9.06
C ASN A 348 -29.82 -15.15 9.70
N PHE A 349 -29.49 -13.96 9.19
CA PHE A 349 -28.50 -13.11 9.85
C PHE A 349 -29.15 -12.29 10.96
N THR A 350 -28.57 -12.30 12.16
CA THR A 350 -29.00 -11.51 13.32
C THR A 350 -28.68 -10.03 13.12
N TYR A 351 -27.47 -9.73 12.62
CA TYR A 351 -26.99 -8.38 12.33
C TYR A 351 -26.47 -8.27 10.90
N LEU A 352 -26.64 -7.10 10.29
CA LEU A 352 -26.00 -6.74 9.03
C LEU A 352 -25.10 -5.53 9.26
N ILE A 353 -23.90 -5.55 8.70
CA ILE A 353 -23.05 -4.36 8.55
C ILE A 353 -22.95 -4.08 7.06
N SER A 354 -23.56 -2.97 6.62
CA SER A 354 -23.64 -2.66 5.20
C SER A 354 -23.50 -1.18 4.86
N GLU A 355 -23.23 -0.87 3.59
CA GLU A 355 -23.24 0.50 3.06
C GLU A 355 -24.65 1.08 2.89
N HIS A 356 -25.68 0.22 2.90
CA HIS A 356 -27.05 0.61 2.61
C HIS A 356 -27.76 1.17 3.85
N ALA A 357 -28.37 2.35 3.74
CA ALA A 357 -29.08 2.97 4.86
C ALA A 357 -30.29 2.14 5.32
N ALA A 358 -30.97 1.45 4.41
CA ALA A 358 -32.13 0.61 4.68
C ALA A 358 -32.02 -0.74 3.95
N VAL A 359 -32.40 -1.81 4.64
CA VAL A 359 -32.44 -3.18 4.12
C VAL A 359 -33.75 -3.82 4.55
N GLY A 360 -34.49 -4.45 3.62
CA GLY A 360 -35.78 -5.06 3.91
C GLY A 360 -35.66 -6.20 4.95
N GLY A 361 -36.55 -6.22 5.94
CA GLY A 361 -36.50 -7.20 7.05
C GLY A 361 -35.56 -6.81 8.21
N TYR A 362 -34.87 -5.67 8.10
CA TYR A 362 -33.92 -5.20 9.11
C TYR A 362 -34.21 -3.75 9.50
N LYS A 363 -33.99 -3.42 10.78
CA LYS A 363 -34.07 -2.05 11.28
C LYS A 363 -32.68 -1.53 11.59
N CYS A 364 -32.39 -0.33 11.10
CA CYS A 364 -31.11 0.32 11.32
C CYS A 364 -30.93 0.70 12.80
N LEU A 365 -29.87 0.19 13.41
CA LEU A 365 -29.55 0.37 14.83
C LEU A 365 -28.70 1.62 15.04
N PHE A 366 -27.62 1.76 14.26
CA PHE A 366 -26.77 2.95 14.28
C PHE A 366 -25.97 3.08 12.99
N SER A 367 -25.48 4.30 12.73
CA SER A 367 -24.59 4.59 11.60
C SER A 367 -23.22 5.08 12.07
N VAL A 368 -22.18 4.74 11.31
CA VAL A 368 -20.81 5.22 11.52
C VAL A 368 -20.42 6.15 10.39
N LYS A 369 -20.00 7.36 10.78
CA LYS A 369 -19.55 8.38 9.84
C LYS A 369 -18.13 8.06 9.37
N GLY A 370 -17.90 8.16 8.06
CA GLY A 370 -16.57 8.06 7.44
C GLY A 370 -16.20 9.35 6.70
N PHE A 371 -14.92 9.51 6.38
CA PHE A 371 -14.46 10.66 5.60
C PHE A 371 -15.14 10.74 4.23
N SER A 372 -15.60 11.93 3.87
CA SER A 372 -16.23 12.22 2.57
C SER A 372 -15.39 13.17 1.73
N ARG A 373 -15.09 14.37 2.24
CA ARG A 373 -14.34 15.39 1.51
C ARG A 373 -13.64 16.36 2.44
N ILE A 374 -12.67 17.07 1.89
CA ILE A 374 -12.05 18.24 2.53
C ILE A 374 -12.90 19.46 2.18
N SER A 375 -13.26 20.26 3.20
CA SER A 375 -13.97 21.53 3.03
C SER A 375 -13.10 22.67 3.52
N LEU A 376 -12.92 23.67 2.66
CA LEU A 376 -12.25 24.93 2.98
C LEU A 376 -13.29 25.89 3.56
N GLN A 377 -12.97 26.52 4.70
CA GLN A 377 -13.83 27.49 5.38
C GLN A 377 -13.03 28.75 5.70
N ASN A 378 -13.71 29.90 5.75
CA ASN A 378 -13.11 31.19 6.15
C ASN A 378 -12.91 31.33 7.67
N ARG A 379 -13.16 30.27 8.45
CA ARG A 379 -13.04 30.23 9.91
C ARG A 379 -11.90 29.32 10.32
N SER A 380 -11.31 29.54 11.49
CA SER A 380 -10.26 28.67 12.03
C SER A 380 -10.86 27.40 12.67
N PRO A 381 -10.42 26.18 12.31
CA PRO A 381 -9.39 25.87 11.31
C PRO A 381 -9.88 25.98 9.86
N PRO A 382 -9.06 26.51 8.93
CA PRO A 382 -9.48 26.79 7.55
C PRO A 382 -9.75 25.53 6.71
N VAL A 383 -9.31 24.37 7.19
CA VAL A 383 -9.51 23.07 6.55
C VAL A 383 -10.27 22.17 7.52
N THR A 384 -11.41 21.65 7.06
CA THR A 384 -12.24 20.73 7.84
C THR A 384 -12.48 19.43 7.06
N LEU A 385 -12.47 18.30 7.76
CA LEU A 385 -12.78 17.00 7.18
C LEU A 385 -14.27 16.72 7.38
N VAL A 386 -15.03 16.76 6.28
CA VAL A 386 -16.46 16.48 6.30
C VAL A 386 -16.66 14.97 6.39
N LYS A 387 -17.43 14.54 7.39
CA LYS A 387 -17.77 13.13 7.63
C LYS A 387 -19.26 12.92 7.40
N VAL A 388 -19.61 11.85 6.72
CA VAL A 388 -21.00 11.46 6.44
C VAL A 388 -21.22 10.01 6.85
N PRO A 389 -22.44 9.60 7.23
CA PRO A 389 -22.77 8.19 7.41
C PRO A 389 -22.38 7.38 6.18
N LYS A 390 -21.55 6.35 6.37
CA LYS A 390 -21.08 5.46 5.29
C LYS A 390 -21.37 3.99 5.56
N VAL A 391 -21.48 3.62 6.83
CA VAL A 391 -21.71 2.25 7.26
C VAL A 391 -22.87 2.26 8.22
N PHE A 392 -23.78 1.34 8.02
CA PHE A 392 -24.99 1.17 8.80
C PHE A 392 -24.99 -0.23 9.38
N VAL A 393 -25.37 -0.32 10.65
CA VAL A 393 -25.54 -1.60 11.33
C VAL A 393 -27.02 -1.81 11.55
N HIS A 394 -27.54 -2.93 11.07
CA HIS A 394 -28.96 -3.27 11.16
C HIS A 394 -29.17 -4.51 12.01
N GLY A 395 -30.29 -4.54 12.73
CA GLY A 395 -30.77 -5.69 13.48
C GLY A 395 -31.96 -6.31 12.76
N ASN A 396 -32.01 -7.64 12.73
CA ASN A 396 -33.09 -8.37 12.10
C ASN A 396 -34.40 -8.21 12.91
N LEU A 397 -35.49 -7.88 12.22
CA LEU A 397 -36.80 -7.65 12.83
C LEU A 397 -37.39 -8.89 13.52
N ASN A 398 -36.94 -10.09 13.16
CA ASN A 398 -37.39 -11.34 13.76
C ASN A 398 -36.92 -11.53 15.21
N TYR A 399 -35.85 -10.85 15.62
CA TYR A 399 -35.26 -10.96 16.95
C TYR A 399 -35.62 -9.73 17.80
N ARG A 400 -36.71 -9.85 18.57
CA ARG A 400 -37.25 -8.73 19.35
C ARG A 400 -36.27 -8.21 20.42
N ASP A 401 -35.48 -9.11 20.99
CA ASP A 401 -34.51 -8.79 22.06
C ASP A 401 -33.44 -7.77 21.62
N ILE A 402 -33.19 -7.64 20.31
CA ILE A 402 -32.29 -6.63 19.78
C ILE A 402 -32.84 -5.22 20.07
N PHE A 403 -34.16 -5.03 20.00
CA PHE A 403 -34.80 -3.72 20.06
C PHE A 403 -35.15 -3.25 21.46
N ASP A 404 -35.06 -4.14 22.45
CA ASP A 404 -35.19 -3.76 23.87
C ASP A 404 -34.00 -2.92 24.36
N ARG A 405 -32.95 -2.80 23.54
CA ARG A 405 -31.76 -1.97 23.80
C ARG A 405 -31.93 -0.55 23.27
N SER A 406 -31.31 0.41 23.96
CA SER A 406 -31.20 1.79 23.50
C SER A 406 -30.12 1.91 22.41
N TRP A 407 -30.54 1.88 21.15
CA TRP A 407 -29.67 2.15 20.01
C TRP A 407 -29.71 3.63 19.62
N PRO A 408 -28.57 4.23 19.21
CA PRO A 408 -28.49 5.64 18.78
C PRO A 408 -29.43 6.01 17.63
N GLY A 409 -29.84 5.04 16.81
CA GLY A 409 -30.52 5.28 15.55
C GLY A 409 -29.54 5.72 14.45
N CYS A 410 -30.05 5.79 13.21
CA CYS A 410 -29.24 6.02 12.03
C CYS A 410 -29.35 7.44 11.44
N PHE A 411 -29.96 8.37 12.17
CA PHE A 411 -30.22 9.75 11.74
C PHE A 411 -29.10 10.72 12.14
#